data_AF-A0A656HFC2-F1
#
_entry.id   AF-A0A656HFC2-F1
#
_cell.length_a   1.000
_cell.length_b   1.000
_cell.length_c   1.000
_cell.angle_alpha   90.00
_cell.angle_beta   90.00
_cell.angle_gamma   90.00
#
_symmetry.space_group_name_H-M   'P 1'
#
loop_
_entity.id
_entity.type
_entity.pdbx_description
1 polymer ?
#
loop_
_entity_poly.entity_id
_entity_poly.type
_entity_poly.pdbx_seq_one_letter_code
_entity_poly.pdbx_strand_id
1 'polypeptide(L)'
;MERHSQLSIPDILDKLAHILTHKQSGTFYIATNANTSCRFAIESGKITHCTHKRDHGIAALLSLQETGGGSCSFSENQAIPFRTEAAVDHQASLDLLGLHPEIPPRQLQEPNTPATASTPASASAKPAPVRYYRGQMAAQADTPSTQEAGKQTPPPATEPPKTKRFYRGG
;
A
#
# COMPACT_ATOMS: atom_id res chain seq x y z
N MET A 1 -19.10 -15.97 -13.57
CA MET A 1 -17.69 -16.26 -13.90
C MET A 1 -17.25 -15.21 -14.89
N GLU A 2 -16.58 -14.16 -14.43
CA GLU A 2 -16.05 -13.11 -15.30
C GLU A 2 -14.98 -13.74 -16.20
N ARG A 3 -15.21 -13.71 -17.52
CA ARG A 3 -14.22 -14.15 -18.49
C ARG A 3 -13.12 -13.10 -18.47
N HIS A 4 -11.99 -13.39 -17.85
CA HIS A 4 -10.81 -12.57 -18.00
C HIS A 4 -10.38 -12.65 -19.46
N SER A 5 -10.68 -11.61 -20.23
CA SER A 5 -10.23 -11.50 -21.62
C SER A 5 -8.71 -11.65 -21.64
N GLN A 6 -8.21 -12.57 -22.47
CA GLN A 6 -6.78 -12.71 -22.68
C GLN A 6 -6.30 -11.49 -23.44
N LEU A 7 -5.40 -10.74 -22.80
CA LEU A 7 -4.77 -9.53 -23.30
C LEU A 7 -3.31 -9.85 -23.66
N SER A 8 -2.81 -9.16 -24.68
CA SER A 8 -1.38 -9.18 -24.99
C SER A 8 -0.60 -8.41 -23.92
N ILE A 9 0.71 -8.62 -23.83
CA ILE A 9 1.55 -7.84 -22.90
C ILE A 9 1.48 -6.33 -23.18
N PRO A 10 1.56 -5.85 -24.44
CA PRO A 10 1.37 -4.44 -24.74
C PRO A 10 0.05 -3.86 -24.18
N ASP A 11 -1.08 -4.57 -24.32
CA ASP A 11 -2.38 -4.09 -23.81
C ASP A 11 -2.42 -4.01 -22.28
N ILE A 12 -1.74 -4.94 -21.61
CA ILE A 12 -1.63 -4.95 -20.14
C ILE A 12 -0.75 -3.79 -19.67
N LEU A 13 0.34 -3.53 -20.38
CA LEU A 13 1.26 -2.44 -20.11
C LEU A 13 0.62 -1.07 -20.36
N ASP A 14 -0.23 -0.94 -21.38
CA ASP A 14 -1.03 0.27 -21.62
C ASP A 14 -1.98 0.57 -20.45
N LYS A 15 -2.66 -0.46 -19.93
CA LYS A 15 -3.49 -0.32 -18.71
C LYS A 15 -2.67 0.09 -17.50
N LEU A 16 -1.47 -0.47 -17.35
CA LEU A 16 -0.56 -0.05 -16.29
C LEU A 16 -0.16 1.42 -16.47
N ALA A 17 0.21 1.86 -17.68
CA ALA A 17 0.55 3.24 -17.98
C ALA A 17 -0.59 4.20 -17.59
N HIS A 18 -1.84 3.84 -17.92
CA HIS A 18 -3.02 4.62 -17.56
C HIS A 18 -3.12 4.86 -16.04
N ILE A 19 -2.90 3.82 -15.23
CA ILE A 19 -2.91 3.91 -13.76
C ILE A 19 -1.79 4.84 -13.25
N LEU A 20 -0.60 4.74 -13.83
CA LEU A 20 0.54 5.60 -13.49
C LEU A 20 0.25 7.07 -13.83
N THR A 21 -0.32 7.32 -15.00
CA THR A 21 -0.73 8.66 -15.45
C THR A 21 -1.75 9.31 -14.52
N HIS A 22 -2.72 8.53 -14.03
CA HIS A 22 -3.73 9.02 -13.08
C HIS A 22 -3.24 9.15 -11.63
N LYS A 23 -1.95 8.89 -11.37
CA LYS A 23 -1.33 8.96 -10.03
C LYS A 23 -2.05 8.11 -8.99
N GLN A 24 -2.64 7.00 -9.41
CA GLN A 24 -3.31 6.07 -8.51
C GLN A 24 -2.29 5.37 -7.61
N SER A 25 -2.77 4.85 -6.48
CA SER A 25 -1.97 4.05 -5.55
C SER A 25 -2.70 2.74 -5.29
N GLY A 26 -1.98 1.63 -5.23
CA GLY A 26 -2.56 0.31 -5.07
C GLY A 26 -1.64 -0.80 -5.59
N THR A 27 -2.21 -1.99 -5.77
CA THR A 27 -1.50 -3.12 -6.37
C THR A 27 -2.08 -3.44 -7.75
N PHE A 28 -1.22 -3.53 -8.75
CA PHE A 28 -1.56 -4.01 -10.09
C PHE A 28 -1.14 -5.47 -10.22
N TYR A 29 -2.07 -6.32 -10.64
CA TYR A 29 -1.88 -7.76 -10.78
C TYR A 29 -1.97 -8.13 -12.25
N ILE A 30 -1.07 -9.03 -12.66
CA ILE A 30 -1.11 -9.68 -13.96
C ILE A 30 -1.14 -11.18 -13.71
N ALA A 31 -2.21 -11.86 -14.13
CA ALA A 31 -2.24 -13.32 -14.19
C ALA A 31 -1.82 -13.75 -15.59
N THR A 32 -0.65 -14.37 -15.71
CA THR A 32 -0.07 -14.75 -17.00
C THR A 32 -0.63 -16.10 -17.46
N ASN A 33 -0.55 -16.36 -18.76
CA ASN A 33 -1.00 -17.62 -19.37
C ASN A 33 -0.23 -18.85 -18.86
N ALA A 34 0.95 -18.65 -18.25
CA ALA A 34 1.79 -19.70 -17.69
C ALA A 34 1.40 -20.13 -16.25
N ASN A 35 0.17 -19.81 -15.81
CA ASN A 35 -0.30 -20.04 -14.44
C ASN A 35 0.61 -19.40 -13.38
N THR A 36 1.07 -18.19 -13.67
CA THR A 36 1.91 -17.41 -12.75
C THR A 36 1.40 -15.99 -12.68
N SER A 37 1.80 -15.26 -11.63
CA SER A 37 1.35 -13.88 -11.46
C SER A 37 2.52 -12.92 -11.35
N CYS A 38 2.41 -11.78 -12.03
CA CYS A 38 3.23 -10.61 -11.78
C CYS A 38 2.44 -9.60 -10.94
N ARG A 39 3.12 -8.90 -10.03
CA ARG A 39 2.51 -7.91 -9.12
C ARG A 39 3.37 -6.68 -9.07
N PHE A 40 2.72 -5.53 -9.15
CA PHE A 40 3.35 -4.22 -9.01
C PHE A 40 2.73 -3.47 -7.83
N ALA A 41 3.57 -2.94 -6.96
CA ALA A 41 3.15 -1.91 -6.01
C ALA A 41 3.23 -0.56 -6.70
N ILE A 42 2.15 0.22 -6.61
CA ILE A 42 2.06 1.56 -7.17
C ILE A 42 1.74 2.53 -6.03
N GLU A 43 2.54 3.58 -5.92
CA GLU A 43 2.36 4.66 -4.95
C GLU A 43 2.38 6.01 -5.67
N SER A 44 1.26 6.74 -5.61
CA SER A 44 1.10 8.05 -6.24
C SER A 44 1.53 8.08 -7.73
N GLY A 45 1.21 7.02 -8.48
CA GLY A 45 1.59 6.86 -9.88
C GLY A 45 3.02 6.39 -10.13
N LYS A 46 3.76 5.98 -9.09
CA LYS A 46 5.11 5.44 -9.22
C LYS A 46 5.13 3.96 -8.93
N ILE A 47 5.84 3.20 -9.75
CA ILE A 47 6.12 1.79 -9.46
C ILE A 47 7.18 1.76 -8.36
N THR A 48 6.87 1.12 -7.22
CA THR A 48 7.80 1.00 -6.09
C THR A 48 8.35 -0.40 -5.94
N HIS A 49 7.55 -1.43 -6.23
CA HIS A 49 7.95 -2.83 -6.13
C HIS A 49 7.41 -3.66 -7.28
N CYS A 50 8.15 -4.69 -7.67
CA CYS A 50 7.74 -5.66 -8.70
C CYS A 50 8.13 -7.08 -8.28
N THR A 51 7.22 -8.04 -8.50
CA THR A 51 7.50 -9.47 -8.28
C THR A 51 6.84 -10.32 -9.35
N HIS A 52 7.53 -11.36 -9.81
CA HIS A 52 7.00 -12.34 -10.75
C HIS A 52 7.56 -13.72 -10.41
N LYS A 53 6.69 -14.67 -10.07
CA LYS A 53 7.10 -16.01 -9.59
C LYS A 53 8.05 -15.93 -8.37
N ARG A 54 9.33 -16.25 -8.58
CA ARG A 54 10.42 -16.21 -7.60
C ARG A 54 11.36 -15.02 -7.84
N ASP A 55 11.13 -14.29 -8.93
CA ASP A 55 11.93 -13.13 -9.30
C ASP A 55 11.39 -11.89 -8.59
N HIS A 56 12.32 -11.03 -8.22
CA HIS A 56 12.06 -9.82 -7.46
C HIS A 56 12.73 -8.63 -8.16
N GLY A 57 12.08 -7.47 -8.07
CA GLY A 57 12.63 -6.22 -8.55
C GLY A 57 12.83 -6.22 -10.07
N ILE A 58 14.03 -5.87 -10.52
CA ILE A 58 14.39 -5.79 -11.95
C ILE A 58 14.28 -7.15 -12.64
N ALA A 59 14.65 -8.25 -11.97
CA ALA A 59 14.53 -9.59 -12.54
C ALA A 59 13.06 -9.97 -12.82
N ALA A 60 12.13 -9.45 -12.02
CA ALA A 60 10.70 -9.64 -12.25
C ALA A 60 10.20 -8.86 -13.48
N LEU A 61 10.77 -7.69 -13.76
CA LEU A 61 10.45 -6.90 -14.95
C LEU A 61 10.91 -7.61 -16.23
N LEU A 62 12.14 -8.13 -16.23
CA LEU A 62 12.69 -8.87 -17.37
C LEU A 62 11.90 -10.15 -17.63
N SER A 63 11.61 -10.93 -16.58
CA SER A 63 10.82 -12.16 -16.72
C SER A 63 9.37 -11.90 -17.16
N LEU A 64 8.82 -10.71 -16.92
CA LEU A 64 7.50 -10.32 -17.45
C LEU A 64 7.53 -10.15 -18.98
N GLN A 65 8.61 -9.61 -19.54
CA GLN A 65 8.74 -9.43 -21.00
C GLN A 65 8.76 -10.76 -21.76
N GLU A 66 9.25 -11.82 -21.11
CA GLU A 66 9.25 -13.19 -21.66
C GLU A 66 7.86 -13.84 -21.66
N THR A 67 6.85 -13.20 -21.06
CA THR A 67 5.50 -13.76 -20.98
C THR A 67 4.68 -13.47 -22.23
N GLY A 68 3.85 -14.43 -22.65
CA GLY A 68 3.01 -14.30 -23.84
C GLY A 68 1.67 -13.57 -23.63
N GLY A 69 1.49 -12.87 -22.50
CA GLY A 69 0.23 -12.21 -22.15
C GLY A 69 -0.53 -12.89 -21.01
N GLY A 70 -1.77 -12.46 -20.81
CA GLY A 70 -2.60 -12.90 -19.69
C GLY A 70 -3.80 -12.01 -19.43
N SER A 71 -4.17 -11.84 -18.17
CA SER A 71 -5.17 -10.87 -17.74
C SER A 71 -4.60 -9.98 -16.64
N CYS A 72 -5.19 -8.81 -16.44
CA CYS A 72 -4.74 -7.88 -15.41
C CYS A 72 -5.90 -7.28 -14.61
N SER A 73 -5.61 -6.87 -13.38
CA SER A 73 -6.54 -6.16 -12.50
C SER A 73 -5.79 -5.17 -11.62
N PHE A 74 -6.49 -4.13 -11.18
CA PHE A 74 -5.95 -3.11 -10.28
C PHE A 74 -6.82 -3.01 -9.03
N SER A 75 -6.18 -2.87 -7.87
CA SER A 75 -6.87 -2.72 -6.58
C SER A 75 -6.24 -1.58 -5.79
N GLU A 76 -6.97 -0.48 -5.63
CA GLU A 76 -6.51 0.70 -4.87
C GLU A 76 -6.46 0.44 -3.36
N ASN A 77 -7.41 -0.35 -2.84
CA ASN A 77 -7.56 -0.58 -1.41
C ASN A 77 -6.70 -1.74 -0.87
N GLN A 78 -5.87 -2.33 -1.72
CA GLN A 78 -5.07 -3.49 -1.35
C GLN A 78 -3.58 -3.16 -1.45
N ALA A 79 -3.01 -2.74 -0.31
CA ALA A 79 -1.57 -2.67 -0.13
C ALA A 79 -1.06 -4.05 0.30
N ILE A 80 -0.46 -4.80 -0.63
CA ILE A 80 0.23 -6.05 -0.28
C ILE A 80 1.61 -5.71 0.27
N PRO A 81 2.06 -6.32 1.37
CA PRO A 81 3.44 -6.18 1.82
C PRO A 81 4.40 -6.80 0.80
N PHE A 82 5.29 -5.98 0.25
CA PHE A 82 6.40 -6.43 -0.57
C PHE A 82 7.66 -6.57 0.28
N ARG A 83 8.54 -7.47 -0.15
CA ARG A 83 9.86 -7.59 0.45
C ARG A 83 10.79 -6.53 -0.12
N THR A 84 11.82 -6.15 0.63
CA THR A 84 12.76 -5.10 0.22
C THR A 84 13.51 -5.41 -1.07
N GLU A 85 13.78 -6.69 -1.36
CA GLU A 85 14.41 -7.14 -2.60
C GLU A 85 13.52 -6.95 -3.85
N ALA A 86 12.21 -6.74 -3.66
CA ALA A 86 11.28 -6.47 -4.74
C ALA A 86 11.25 -4.99 -5.13
N ALA A 87 11.96 -4.12 -4.41
CA ALA A 87 12.00 -2.70 -4.70
C ALA A 87 12.60 -2.43 -6.09
N VAL A 88 12.00 -1.48 -6.80
CA VAL A 88 12.46 -1.05 -8.12
C VAL A 88 12.53 0.46 -8.19
N ASP A 89 13.46 0.96 -8.99
CA ASP A 89 13.42 2.36 -9.40
C ASP A 89 12.32 2.58 -10.44
N HIS A 90 11.57 3.67 -10.27
CA HIS A 90 10.44 3.97 -11.13
C HIS A 90 10.87 4.24 -12.58
N GLN A 91 11.93 5.03 -12.79
CA GLN A 91 12.38 5.39 -14.14
C GLN A 91 12.96 4.18 -14.86
N ALA A 92 13.82 3.41 -14.18
CA ALA A 92 14.33 2.16 -14.73
C ALA A 92 13.20 1.17 -15.09
N SER A 93 12.12 1.15 -14.31
CA SER A 93 10.95 0.31 -14.60
C SER A 93 10.19 0.76 -15.83
N LEU A 94 10.04 2.08 -16.04
CA LEU A 94 9.40 2.64 -17.23
C LEU A 94 10.21 2.31 -18.48
N ASP A 95 11.52 2.54 -18.44
CA ASP A 95 12.42 2.29 -19.57
C ASP A 95 12.44 0.81 -19.97
N LEU A 96 12.53 -0.09 -18.99
CA LEU A 96 12.50 -1.53 -19.24
C LEU A 96 11.14 -1.97 -19.80
N LEU A 97 10.03 -1.48 -19.26
CA LEU A 97 8.71 -1.88 -19.76
C LEU A 97 8.28 -1.12 -21.04
N GLY A 98 9.09 -0.17 -21.53
CA GLY A 98 8.75 0.67 -22.68
C GLY A 98 7.53 1.56 -22.42
N LEU A 99 7.32 1.97 -21.17
CA LEU A 99 6.18 2.77 -20.74
C LEU A 99 6.50 4.26 -20.80
N HIS A 100 5.67 5.01 -21.51
CA HIS A 100 5.72 6.47 -21.54
C HIS A 100 4.39 7.04 -21.04
N PRO A 101 4.17 7.15 -19.72
CA PRO A 101 2.97 7.75 -19.18
C PRO A 101 2.93 9.23 -19.58
N GLU A 102 2.10 9.56 -20.56
CA GLU A 102 1.88 10.95 -20.96
C GLU A 102 1.10 11.63 -19.83
N ILE A 103 1.75 12.58 -19.15
CA ILE A 103 1.13 13.34 -18.06
C ILE A 103 0.11 14.29 -18.73
N PRO A 104 -1.21 14.11 -18.55
CA PRO A 104 -2.17 15.03 -19.11
C PRO A 104 -1.87 16.41 -18.52
N PRO A 105 -1.85 17.47 -19.33
CA PRO A 105 -1.63 18.82 -18.84
C PRO A 105 -2.66 19.07 -17.74
N ARG A 106 -2.16 19.40 -16.55
CA ARG A 106 -2.98 19.73 -15.39
C ARG A 106 -3.98 20.79 -15.84
N GLN A 107 -5.25 20.42 -15.99
CA GLN A 107 -6.30 21.39 -16.21
C GLN A 107 -6.28 22.29 -14.98
N LEU A 108 -5.71 23.49 -15.15
CA LEU A 108 -5.88 24.60 -14.24
C LEU A 108 -7.40 24.81 -14.17
N GLN A 109 -8.04 24.25 -13.14
CA GLN A 109 -9.36 24.69 -12.76
C GLN A 109 -9.24 26.19 -12.53
N GLU A 110 -9.87 26.98 -13.41
CA GLU A 110 -10.02 28.40 -13.21
C GLU A 110 -10.60 28.61 -11.80
N PRO A 111 -10.03 29.53 -11.00
CA PRO A 111 -10.57 29.83 -9.69
C PRO A 111 -11.97 30.40 -9.91
N ASN A 112 -13.00 29.60 -9.63
CA ASN A 112 -14.36 30.09 -9.46
C ASN A 112 -14.31 31.17 -8.37
N THR A 113 -14.39 32.43 -8.79
CA THR A 113 -14.62 33.59 -7.94
C THR A 113 -16.05 33.52 -7.40
N PRO A 114 -16.27 33.36 -6.08
CA PRO A 114 -17.57 33.67 -5.50
C PRO A 114 -17.58 35.16 -5.20
N ALA A 115 -18.05 35.96 -6.15
CA ALA A 115 -18.39 37.36 -5.90
C ALA A 115 -19.90 37.47 -5.63
N THR A 116 -20.29 37.29 -4.37
CA THR A 116 -21.43 38.00 -3.81
C THR A 116 -21.25 38.08 -2.29
N ALA A 117 -20.88 39.28 -1.86
CA ALA A 117 -20.83 39.66 -0.47
C ALA A 117 -22.24 39.74 0.11
N SER A 118 -22.45 39.17 1.30
CA SER A 118 -23.37 39.69 2.33
C SER A 118 -23.03 39.06 3.69
N THR A 119 -22.55 39.94 4.55
CA THR A 119 -22.23 39.91 6.00
C THR A 119 -23.40 39.42 6.88
N PRO A 120 -23.29 39.38 8.23
CA PRO A 120 -22.51 38.51 9.12
C PRO A 120 -23.41 37.62 10.03
N ALA A 121 -22.75 36.78 10.84
CA ALA A 121 -23.18 36.29 12.16
C ALA A 121 -24.43 35.40 12.27
N SER A 122 -24.22 34.13 12.62
CA SER A 122 -24.76 33.62 13.89
C SER A 122 -24.10 32.29 14.26
N ALA A 123 -23.79 32.18 15.54
CA ALA A 123 -23.27 31.01 16.22
C ALA A 123 -24.17 29.78 16.03
N SER A 124 -23.57 28.60 15.97
CA SER A 124 -23.85 27.51 16.92
C SER A 124 -23.14 26.23 16.43
N ALA A 125 -22.06 25.89 17.12
CA ALA A 125 -21.43 24.59 17.02
C ALA A 125 -22.43 23.51 17.46
N LYS A 126 -22.82 22.62 16.56
CA LYS A 126 -23.52 21.38 16.91
C LYS A 126 -22.47 20.27 17.09
N PRO A 127 -22.25 19.75 18.30
CA PRO A 127 -21.39 18.60 18.49
C PRO A 127 -22.04 17.36 17.85
N ALA A 128 -21.22 16.54 17.20
CA ALA A 128 -21.63 15.24 16.69
C ALA A 128 -22.21 14.38 17.82
N PRO A 129 -23.28 13.59 17.57
CA PRO A 129 -23.79 12.68 18.59
C PRO A 129 -22.75 11.60 18.89
N VAL A 130 -22.23 11.67 20.12
CA VAL A 130 -21.43 10.63 20.77
C VAL A 130 -22.22 9.32 20.69
N ARG A 131 -21.70 8.35 19.93
CA ARG A 131 -22.17 6.97 20.02
C ARG A 131 -21.76 6.42 21.38
N TYR A 132 -22.72 6.40 22.31
CA TYR A 132 -22.58 5.75 23.59
C TYR A 132 -22.36 4.24 23.37
N TYR A 133 -21.11 3.80 23.56
CA TYR A 133 -20.83 2.40 23.85
C TYR A 133 -21.32 2.13 25.28
N ARG A 134 -22.34 1.28 25.40
CA ARG A 134 -22.85 0.80 26.67
C ARG A 134 -21.81 -0.14 27.29
N GLY A 135 -20.92 0.43 28.08
CA GLY A 135 -19.87 -0.30 28.79
C GLY A 135 -19.03 0.66 29.62
N GLN A 136 -19.54 1.01 30.81
CA GLN A 136 -18.80 1.59 31.93
C GLN A 136 -17.41 0.92 32.07
N MET A 137 -16.30 1.59 32.35
CA MET A 137 -16.08 2.58 33.39
C MET A 137 -15.13 3.72 32.96
N ALA A 138 -15.46 4.92 33.44
CA ALA A 138 -14.58 6.06 33.47
C ALA A 138 -13.66 6.00 34.70
N ALA A 139 -12.38 6.34 34.50
CA ALA A 139 -11.58 7.09 35.46
C ALA A 139 -10.41 7.73 34.71
N GLN A 140 -10.63 8.93 34.16
CA GLN A 140 -9.56 9.90 33.95
C GLN A 140 -9.67 10.92 35.08
N ALA A 141 -8.58 11.13 35.80
CA ALA A 141 -8.34 12.34 36.58
C ALA A 141 -6.82 12.57 36.67
N ASP A 142 -6.47 13.83 36.48
CA ASP A 142 -5.16 14.44 36.28
C ASP A 142 -4.08 14.14 37.33
N THR A 143 -2.82 14.18 36.88
CA THR A 143 -1.60 14.43 37.68
C THR A 143 -1.63 15.83 38.33
N PRO A 144 -1.06 16.05 39.56
CA PRO A 144 0.38 16.33 39.68
C PRO A 144 1.10 15.88 40.98
N SER A 145 2.44 15.79 40.86
CA SER A 145 3.57 15.82 41.82
C SER A 145 3.34 15.73 43.35
N THR A 146 4.09 14.84 44.03
CA THR A 146 5.23 15.17 44.94
C THR A 146 5.76 13.92 45.66
N GLN A 147 7.10 13.79 45.64
CA GLN A 147 8.06 13.11 46.53
C GLN A 147 7.56 12.08 47.58
N GLU A 148 8.15 10.88 47.62
CA GLU A 148 9.12 10.51 48.67
C GLU A 148 9.75 9.11 48.47
N ALA A 149 11.06 9.09 48.75
CA ALA A 149 11.97 8.04 49.17
C ALA A 149 11.55 6.55 49.22
N GLY A 150 12.45 5.68 48.72
CA GLY A 150 12.79 4.46 49.45
C GLY A 150 13.16 3.21 48.65
N LYS A 151 14.48 2.94 48.58
CA LYS A 151 15.14 1.62 48.72
C LYS A 151 15.00 0.53 47.62
N GLN A 152 16.19 0.17 47.13
CA GLN A 152 16.77 -1.19 46.98
C GLN A 152 16.47 -2.05 45.73
N THR A 153 17.55 -2.21 44.95
CA THR A 153 18.05 -3.29 44.05
C THR A 153 17.74 -4.76 44.49
N PRO A 154 18.03 -5.85 43.72
CA PRO A 154 18.54 -6.02 42.33
C PRO A 154 17.76 -7.12 41.49
N PRO A 155 18.20 -7.54 40.27
CA PRO A 155 17.41 -8.40 39.36
C PRO A 155 17.72 -9.90 39.52
N PRO A 156 16.92 -10.81 38.90
CA PRO A 156 17.44 -12.10 38.48
C PRO A 156 17.25 -12.36 36.98
N ALA A 157 18.36 -12.77 36.37
CA ALA A 157 18.41 -13.47 35.09
C ALA A 157 17.72 -14.83 35.18
N THR A 158 17.07 -15.27 34.11
CA THR A 158 16.74 -16.69 33.93
C THR A 158 16.87 -17.05 32.44
N GLU A 159 17.73 -18.03 32.21
CA GLU A 159 18.15 -18.59 30.91
C GLU A 159 17.00 -19.21 30.08
N PRO A 160 17.18 -19.35 28.75
CA PRO A 160 16.20 -19.99 27.88
C PRO A 160 16.19 -21.52 28.03
N PRO A 161 15.00 -22.18 28.10
CA PRO A 161 14.94 -23.64 28.11
C PRO A 161 15.27 -24.21 26.72
N LYS A 162 16.36 -24.98 26.66
CA LYS A 162 16.76 -25.85 25.55
C LYS A 162 15.75 -27.01 25.41
N THR A 163 14.87 -26.97 24.41
CA THR A 163 14.01 -28.11 24.07
C THR A 163 14.76 -29.11 23.19
N LYS A 164 14.93 -30.30 23.76
CA LYS A 164 15.59 -31.48 23.22
C LYS A 164 14.90 -31.98 21.95
N ARG A 165 15.70 -32.18 20.88
CA ARG A 165 15.34 -33.00 19.72
C ARG A 165 15.16 -34.45 20.18
N PHE A 166 13.95 -34.98 20.04
CA PHE A 166 13.71 -36.42 20.03
C PHE A 166 13.54 -36.86 18.57
N TYR A 167 14.48 -37.67 18.08
CA TYR A 167 14.29 -38.55 16.94
C TYR A 167 14.13 -39.97 17.48
N ARG A 168 13.01 -40.65 17.18
CA ARG A 168 12.97 -42.12 17.14
C ARG A 168 11.72 -42.65 16.42
N GLY A 169 11.94 -43.64 15.56
CA GLY A 169 10.93 -44.50 14.92
C GLY A 169 10.98 -44.33 13.40
N GLY A 170 11.62 -45.20 12.60
CA GLY A 170 11.92 -46.61 12.84
C GLY A 170 10.70 -47.43 12.48
#